data_AF-U5VV72-F1
#
_entry.id   AF-U5VV72-F1
#
_cell.length_a   1.000
_cell.length_b   1.000
_cell.length_c   1.000
_cell.angle_alpha   90.00
_cell.angle_beta   90.00
_cell.angle_gamma   90.00
#
_symmetry.space_group_name_H-M   'P 1'
#
loop_
_entity.id
_entity.type
_entity.pdbx_description
1 polymer ?
#
loop_
_entity_poly.entity_id
_entity_poly.type
_entity_poly.pdbx_seq_one_letter_code
_entity_poly.pdbx_strand_id
1 'polypeptide(L)'
;MAARVPRGASGTPDQPNFRTDAKLTGLEIWLNGTDAELDAALIALNEAGRLLWRSTRRRLHGTGDQGRHSVHLRLAVAAEVRPVSQRGTAGADLIDLDAVRQARTSA
;
A
#
# COMPACT_ATOMS: atom_id res chain seq x y z
N MET A 1 30.81 11.69 37.38
CA MET A 1 30.72 10.56 36.44
C MET A 1 29.33 9.96 36.58
N ALA A 2 28.39 10.35 35.70
CA ALA A 2 27.00 9.86 35.72
C ALA A 2 26.63 9.47 34.28
N ALA A 3 26.15 8.25 34.13
CA ALA A 3 25.99 7.56 32.86
C ALA A 3 24.87 8.17 32.00
N ARG A 4 25.18 8.32 30.71
CA ARG A 4 24.27 8.79 29.66
C ARG A 4 23.26 7.68 29.36
N VAL A 5 21.98 7.94 29.63
CA VAL A 5 20.87 7.07 29.21
C VAL A 5 20.73 7.16 27.68
N PRO A 6 20.71 6.04 26.92
CA PRO A 6 20.45 6.08 25.50
C PRO A 6 18.96 6.40 25.27
N ARG A 7 18.68 7.49 24.54
CA ARG A 7 17.37 7.73 23.93
C ARG A 7 17.08 6.57 22.98
N GLY A 8 16.15 5.70 23.38
CA GLY A 8 15.54 4.73 22.50
C GLY A 8 14.95 5.46 21.29
N ALA A 9 15.33 5.01 20.10
CA ALA A 9 14.81 5.49 18.84
C ALA A 9 13.29 5.27 18.82
N SER A 10 12.52 6.35 18.88
CA SER A 10 11.13 6.40 18.42
C SER A 10 11.11 6.31 16.89
N GLY A 11 11.45 5.15 16.35
CA GLY A 11 11.17 4.81 14.96
C GLY A 11 9.72 4.35 14.87
N THR A 12 8.88 5.20 14.31
CA THR A 12 7.48 4.91 13.94
C THR A 12 7.31 3.49 13.39
N PRO A 13 6.24 2.76 13.74
CA PRO A 13 5.94 1.50 13.05
C PRO A 13 5.92 1.80 11.56
N ASP A 14 6.64 0.95 10.81
CA ASP A 14 6.78 0.98 9.35
C ASP A 14 5.41 1.20 8.71
N GLN A 15 5.07 2.47 8.52
CA GLN A 15 3.81 2.86 7.95
C GLN A 15 4.03 2.60 6.46
N PRO A 16 3.34 1.61 5.86
CA PRO A 16 3.54 1.31 4.46
C PRO A 16 3.30 2.58 3.66
N ASN A 17 4.38 3.12 3.10
CA ASN A 17 4.34 4.31 2.25
C ASN A 17 3.65 3.91 0.96
N PHE A 18 2.31 3.97 0.98
CA PHE A 18 1.48 3.66 -0.16
C PHE A 18 1.64 4.74 -1.21
N ARG A 19 2.53 4.50 -2.17
CA ARG A 19 2.61 5.35 -3.36
C ARG A 19 1.36 5.08 -4.19
N THR A 20 0.50 6.07 -4.34
CA THR A 20 -0.71 5.94 -5.14
C THR A 20 -0.34 5.56 -6.57
N ASP A 21 -0.98 4.54 -7.15
CA ASP A 21 -0.79 4.23 -8.57
C ASP A 21 -1.56 5.27 -9.38
N ALA A 22 -0.83 6.21 -9.99
CA ALA A 22 -1.41 7.27 -10.80
C ALA A 22 -2.32 6.72 -11.92
N LYS A 23 -2.09 5.49 -12.40
CA LYS A 23 -2.90 4.86 -13.46
C LYS A 23 -4.25 4.33 -12.96
N LEU A 24 -4.36 4.06 -11.66
CA LEU A 24 -5.57 3.52 -11.03
C LEU A 24 -6.18 4.50 -10.01
N THR A 25 -5.64 5.71 -9.92
CA THR A 25 -6.21 6.78 -9.09
C THR A 25 -7.47 7.31 -9.76
N GLY A 26 -8.61 7.25 -9.07
CA GLY A 26 -9.90 7.64 -9.64
C GLY A 26 -10.68 6.48 -10.27
N LEU A 27 -10.33 5.23 -9.96
CA LEU A 27 -11.12 4.05 -10.35
C LEU A 27 -12.54 4.16 -9.78
N GLU A 28 -13.53 4.02 -10.67
CA GLU A 28 -14.95 3.98 -10.33
C GLU A 28 -15.45 2.54 -10.31
N ILE A 29 -16.08 2.14 -9.21
CA ILE A 29 -16.65 0.80 -9.05
C ILE A 29 -18.06 0.86 -8.48
N TRP A 30 -18.86 -0.16 -8.81
CA TRP A 30 -20.18 -0.39 -8.26
C TRP A 30 -20.16 -1.65 -7.39
N LEU A 31 -20.54 -1.51 -6.13
CA LEU A 31 -20.75 -2.64 -5.23
C LEU A 31 -22.23 -2.92 -5.10
N ASN A 32 -22.61 -4.18 -5.25
CA ASN A 32 -23.98 -4.65 -5.05
C ASN A 32 -23.99 -5.71 -3.95
N GLY A 33 -24.89 -5.59 -3.00
CA GLY A 33 -25.00 -6.53 -1.88
C GLY A 33 -26.08 -6.14 -0.89
N THR A 34 -26.22 -6.92 0.17
CA THR A 34 -27.02 -6.57 1.34
C THR A 34 -26.42 -5.37 2.07
N ASP A 35 -27.20 -4.72 2.94
CA ASP A 35 -26.68 -3.60 3.74
C ASP A 35 -25.45 -3.98 4.56
N ALA A 36 -25.47 -5.17 5.18
CA ALA A 36 -24.37 -5.68 6.00
C ALA A 36 -23.09 -5.92 5.19
N GLU A 37 -23.19 -6.53 4.01
CA GLU A 37 -22.04 -6.75 3.12
C GLU A 37 -21.45 -5.41 2.64
N LEU A 38 -22.30 -4.46 2.29
CA LEU A 38 -21.87 -3.13 1.88
C LEU A 38 -21.22 -2.36 3.04
N ASP A 39 -21.75 -2.47 4.26
CA ASP A 39 -21.14 -1.83 5.44
C ASP A 39 -19.75 -2.42 5.72
N ALA A 40 -19.63 -3.74 5.71
CA ALA A 40 -18.34 -4.41 5.90
C ALA A 40 -17.31 -4.01 4.84
N ALA A 41 -17.71 -3.97 3.57
CA ALA A 41 -16.83 -3.55 2.48
C ALA A 41 -16.39 -2.09 2.61
N LEU A 42 -17.32 -1.19 2.96
CA LEU A 42 -17.02 0.23 3.14
C LEU A 42 -16.07 0.46 4.32
N ILE A 43 -16.25 -0.26 5.43
CA ILE A 43 -15.35 -0.21 6.59
C ILE A 43 -13.95 -0.65 6.18
N ALA A 44 -13.82 -1.82 5.54
CA ALA A 44 -12.53 -2.34 5.11
C ALA A 44 -11.80 -1.40 4.12
N LEU A 45 -12.52 -0.81 3.16
CA LEU A 45 -11.96 0.14 2.20
C LEU A 45 -11.53 1.45 2.87
N ASN A 46 -12.26 1.91 3.89
CA ASN A 46 -11.92 3.10 4.65
C ASN A 46 -10.69 2.85 5.54
N GLU A 47 -10.61 1.71 6.23
CA GLU A 47 -9.45 1.31 7.03
C GLU A 47 -8.19 1.16 6.17
N ALA A 48 -8.33 0.64 4.96
CA ALA A 48 -7.24 0.54 4.00
C ALA A 48 -6.82 1.90 3.38
N GLY A 49 -7.51 2.99 3.69
CA GLY A 49 -7.25 4.32 3.11
C GLY A 49 -7.50 4.37 1.60
N ARG A 50 -8.40 3.53 1.08
CA ARG A 50 -8.66 3.38 -0.36
C ARG A 50 -9.89 4.15 -0.83
N LEU A 51 -10.75 4.60 0.07
CA LEU A 51 -12.00 5.27 -0.30
C LEU A 51 -11.80 6.77 -0.51
N LEU A 52 -12.01 7.25 -1.75
CA LEU A 52 -11.98 8.69 -2.06
C LEU A 52 -13.35 9.33 -2.00
N TRP A 53 -14.37 8.62 -2.47
CA TRP A 53 -15.74 9.11 -2.50
C TRP A 53 -16.73 7.97 -2.55
N ARG A 54 -17.93 8.19 -2.00
CA ARG A 54 -19.07 7.27 -2.09
C ARG A 54 -20.37 8.00 -2.40
N SER A 55 -21.24 7.32 -3.13
CA SER A 55 -22.63 7.70 -3.31
C SER A 55 -23.52 7.24 -2.14
N THR A 56 -24.75 7.75 -2.09
CA THR A 56 -25.81 7.18 -1.27
C THR A 56 -26.21 5.81 -1.79
N ARG A 57 -26.53 4.88 -0.88
CA ARG A 57 -27.09 3.57 -1.22
C ARG A 57 -28.35 3.70 -2.05
N ARG A 58 -28.41 2.95 -3.15
CA ARG A 58 -29.59 2.83 -3.99
C ARG A 58 -30.13 1.42 -3.93
N ARG A 59 -31.42 1.26 -3.65
CA ARG A 59 -32.06 -0.06 -3.68
C ARG A 59 -32.08 -0.61 -5.11
N LEU A 60 -31.75 -1.89 -5.26
CA LEU A 60 -31.90 -2.59 -6.52
C LEU A 60 -33.35 -3.09 -6.68
N HIS A 61 -33.86 -3.01 -7.90
CA HIS A 61 -35.20 -3.42 -8.25
C HIS A 61 -35.10 -4.52 -9.31
N GLY A 62 -35.50 -5.74 -8.94
CA GLY A 62 -35.40 -6.91 -9.81
C GLY A 62 -35.86 -8.17 -9.09
N THR A 63 -36.32 -9.16 -9.86
CA THR A 63 -36.64 -10.49 -9.33
C THR A 63 -35.34 -11.15 -8.87
N GLY A 64 -35.15 -11.26 -7.55
CA GLY A 64 -33.92 -11.78 -6.94
C GLY A 64 -33.07 -10.74 -6.19
N ASP A 65 -33.39 -9.44 -6.32
CA ASP A 65 -32.67 -8.36 -5.66
C ASP A 65 -33.31 -7.90 -4.34
N GLN A 66 -34.18 -8.72 -3.75
CA GLN A 66 -34.80 -8.37 -2.48
C GLN A 66 -33.74 -8.16 -1.39
N GLY A 67 -33.78 -6.99 -0.77
CA GLY A 67 -32.82 -6.59 0.26
C GLY A 67 -31.44 -6.19 -0.27
N ARG A 68 -31.24 -6.13 -1.60
CA ARG A 68 -29.97 -5.71 -2.20
C ARG A 68 -29.96 -4.23 -2.52
N HIS A 69 -28.79 -3.64 -2.32
CA HIS A 69 -28.48 -2.26 -2.59
C HIS A 69 -27.23 -2.16 -3.45
N SER A 70 -27.06 -1.00 -4.06
CA SER A 70 -25.95 -0.63 -4.91
C SER A 70 -25.30 0.64 -4.38
N VAL A 71 -23.97 0.68 -4.35
CA VAL A 71 -23.19 1.87 -4.01
C VAL A 71 -22.11 2.07 -5.06
N HIS A 72 -22.09 3.27 -5.63
CA HIS A 72 -21.00 3.75 -6.46
C HIS A 72 -19.87 4.34 -5.61
N LEU A 73 -18.63 3.95 -5.89
CA LEU A 73 -17.43 4.35 -5.16
C LEU A 73 -16.34 4.85 -6.11
N ARG A 74 -15.55 5.81 -5.63
CA ARG A 74 -14.24 6.16 -6.22
C ARG A 74 -13.14 5.72 -5.28
N LEU A 75 -12.14 5.04 -5.82
CA LEU A 75 -11.03 4.49 -5.05
C LEU A 75 -9.69 5.12 -5.41
N ALA A 76 -8.83 5.22 -4.40
CA ALA A 76 -7.40 5.41 -4.54
C ALA A 76 -6.72 4.05 -4.43
N VAL A 77 -6.23 3.52 -5.55
CA VAL A 77 -5.44 2.29 -5.54
C VAL A 77 -3.98 2.68 -5.38
N ALA A 78 -3.32 2.19 -4.32
CA ALA A 78 -1.87 2.31 -4.27
C ALA A 78 -1.22 1.21 -5.07
N ALA A 79 -0.15 1.58 -5.79
CA ALA A 79 0.80 0.61 -6.25
C ALA A 79 1.48 0.07 -4.99
N GLU A 80 1.34 -1.22 -4.73
CA GLU A 80 2.21 -1.88 -3.78
C GLU A 80 3.63 -1.76 -4.34
N VAL A 81 4.42 -0.84 -3.78
CA VAL A 81 5.86 -0.83 -4.00
C VAL A 81 6.36 -2.02 -3.21
N ARG A 82 6.36 -3.21 -3.82
CA ARG A 82 7.05 -4.36 -3.27
C ARG A 82 8.50 -3.91 -3.11
N PRO A 83 9.04 -3.81 -1.89
CA PRO A 83 10.46 -3.60 -1.76
C PRO A 83 11.11 -4.77 -2.50
N VAL A 84 11.93 -4.47 -3.51
CA VAL A 84 12.97 -5.42 -3.89
C VAL A 84 13.72 -5.62 -2.59
N SER A 85 13.43 -6.73 -1.90
CA SER A 85 14.41 -7.33 -1.03
C SER A 85 15.58 -7.50 -1.97
N GLN A 86 16.60 -6.66 -1.82
CA GLN A 86 17.90 -6.95 -2.40
C GLN A 86 18.20 -8.33 -1.84
N ARG A 87 17.97 -9.36 -2.66
CA ARG A 87 18.37 -10.70 -2.34
C ARG A 87 19.87 -10.59 -2.31
N GLY A 88 20.39 -10.38 -1.11
CA GLY A 88 21.80 -10.34 -0.84
C GLY A 88 22.38 -11.56 -1.52
N THR A 89 23.28 -11.32 -2.44
CA THR A 89 24.20 -12.31 -2.98
C THR A 89 25.07 -12.74 -1.81
N ALA A 90 24.51 -13.58 -0.93
CA ALA A 90 25.29 -14.37 0.00
C ALA A 90 26.11 -15.33 -0.86
N GLY A 91 27.31 -14.90 -1.26
CA GLY A 91 28.25 -15.69 -2.03
C GLY A 91 28.84 -15.06 -3.29
N ALA A 92 28.87 -13.74 -3.44
CA ALA A 92 29.76 -13.10 -4.41
C ALA A 92 30.67 -12.14 -3.64
N ASP A 93 31.92 -12.57 -3.51
CA ASP A 93 33.05 -11.78 -3.00
C ASP A 93 33.01 -10.38 -3.62
N LEU A 94 32.79 -9.37 -2.78
CA LEU A 94 32.69 -7.98 -3.21
C LEU A 94 34.07 -7.54 -3.67
N ILE A 95 34.29 -7.60 -4.98
CA ILE A 95 35.48 -7.05 -5.62
C ILE A 95 35.52 -5.56 -5.30
N ASP A 96 36.55 -5.13 -4.55
CA ASP A 96 36.84 -3.72 -4.31
C ASP A 96 37.29 -3.06 -5.63
N LEU A 97 36.33 -2.37 -6.27
CA LEU A 97 36.53 -1.69 -7.53
C LEU A 97 37.46 -0.46 -7.40
N ASP A 98 37.64 0.09 -6.20
CA ASP A 98 38.58 1.19 -5.97
C ASP A 98 40.01 0.68 -5.91
N ALA A 99 40.25 -0.48 -5.28
CA ALA A 99 41.54 -1.16 -5.36
C ALA A 99 41.92 -1.52 -6.81
N VAL A 100 40.95 -2.00 -7.60
CA VAL A 100 41.16 -2.31 -9.03
C VAL A 100 41.45 -1.04 -9.85
N ARG A 101 40.82 0.10 -9.54
CA ARG A 101 41.11 1.37 -10.23
C ARG A 101 42.50 1.89 -9.89
N GLN A 102 42.88 1.86 -8.62
CA GLN A 102 44.19 2.35 -8.18
C GLN A 102 45.34 1.57 -8.83
N ALA A 103 45.20 0.24 -8.96
CA ALA A 103 46.20 -0.60 -9.62
C ALA A 103 46.38 -0.31 -11.12
N ARG A 104 45.32 0.16 -11.81
CA ARG A 104 45.41 0.53 -13.25
C ARG A 104 46.03 1.89 -13.50
N THR A 105 45.98 2.80 -12.53
CA THR A 105 46.58 4.14 -12.64
C THR A 105 48.06 4.19 -12.28
N SER A 106 48.61 3.09 -11.75
CA SER A 106 50.03 2.97 -11.36
C SER A 106 50.87 2.10 -12.31
N ALA A 107 50.41 1.88 -13.54
CA ALA A 107 51.13 1.16 -14.61
C ALA A 107 51.59 2.12 -15.72
#